data_AF-A0A5J5AKX9-F1
#
_entry.id   AF-A0A5J5AKX9-F1
#
_cell.length_a   1.000
_cell.length_b   1.000
_cell.length_c   1.000
_cell.angle_alpha   90.00
_cell.angle_beta   90.00
_cell.angle_gamma   90.00
#
_symmetry.space_group_name_H-M   'P 1'
#
loop_
_entity.id
_entity.type
_entity.pdbx_description
1 polymer ?
#
loop_
_entity_poly.entity_id
_entity_poly.type
_entity_poly.pdbx_seq_one_letter_code
_entity_poly.pdbx_strand_id
1 'polypeptide(L)'
;MPGQGKTTLARKVYDDSVVRYHFDVGAWISISQGSRIIVTSRQTGVGLHPHRLRSLNEAESWDLFKQKEFRRGSCPPELIDIGKQITGKCGGLPLAIVVLAGLFAEKMDELVWWKEVAKRVSYYILKDPEQYMDTLALSYEYLPDHLKPCFLYFGAFPEDYEIPVQPLILLWVTEGFIRQSGQQSLEDSAEDYLIDLIDRNLVLASK
;
A
#
# COMPACT_ATOMS: atom_id res chain seq x y z
N MET A 1 -14.28 4.34 -6.30
CA MET A 1 -13.11 3.84 -7.04
C MET A 1 -12.29 2.86 -6.20
N PRO A 2 -11.56 1.91 -6.80
CA PRO A 2 -10.53 1.11 -6.13
C PRO A 2 -9.50 2.01 -5.42
N GLY A 3 -8.79 1.52 -4.39
CA GLY A 3 -7.69 2.25 -3.73
C GLY A 3 -8.06 3.47 -2.86
N GLN A 4 -9.33 3.87 -2.79
CA GLN A 4 -9.80 5.04 -2.02
C GLN A 4 -9.81 4.88 -0.49
N GLY A 5 -9.37 3.74 0.05
CA GLY A 5 -9.34 3.52 1.51
C GLY A 5 -10.69 3.14 2.15
N LYS A 6 -11.65 2.61 1.38
CA LYS A 6 -12.95 2.12 1.91
C LYS A 6 -12.77 1.09 3.02
N THR A 7 -12.00 0.04 2.76
CA THR A 7 -11.71 -1.01 3.74
C THR A 7 -10.92 -0.46 4.93
N THR A 8 -10.02 0.51 4.71
CA THR A 8 -9.28 1.18 5.78
C THR A 8 -10.21 1.98 6.71
N LEU A 9 -11.18 2.71 6.16
CA LEU A 9 -12.18 3.43 6.96
C LEU A 9 -13.07 2.44 7.73
N ALA A 10 -13.57 1.40 7.07
CA ALA A 10 -14.40 0.39 7.72
C ALA A 10 -13.64 -0.30 8.87
N ARG A 11 -12.37 -0.64 8.66
CA ARG A 11 -11.48 -1.19 9.70
C ARG A 11 -11.28 -0.20 10.85
N LYS A 12 -11.02 1.08 10.57
CA LYS A 12 -10.89 2.11 11.63
C LYS A 12 -12.14 2.25 12.48
N VAL A 13 -13.33 2.19 11.89
CA VAL A 13 -14.60 2.23 12.63
C VAL A 13 -14.80 0.95 13.44
N TYR A 14 -14.47 -0.20 12.87
CA TYR A 14 -14.55 -1.50 13.55
C TYR A 14 -13.59 -1.61 14.74
N ASP A 15 -12.40 -1.02 14.61
CA ASP A 15 -11.35 -1.03 15.64
C ASP A 15 -11.46 0.12 16.65
N ASP A 16 -12.40 1.05 16.45
CA ASP A 16 -12.59 2.21 17.30
C ASP A 16 -13.00 1.79 18.72
N SER A 17 -12.34 2.35 19.74
CA SER A 17 -12.55 1.94 21.14
C SER A 17 -13.95 2.28 21.65
N VAL A 18 -14.57 3.35 21.16
CA VAL A 18 -15.94 3.73 21.51
C VAL A 18 -16.92 2.78 20.84
N VAL A 19 -16.68 2.42 19.57
CA VAL A 19 -17.48 1.41 18.88
C VAL A 19 -17.36 0.07 19.60
N ARG A 20 -16.15 -0.40 19.91
CA ARG A 20 -15.92 -1.65 20.66
C ARG A 20 -16.49 -1.62 22.07
N TYR A 21 -16.53 -0.46 22.73
CA TYR A 21 -17.16 -0.31 24.04
C TYR A 21 -18.69 -0.45 23.97
N HIS A 22 -19.30 0.01 22.88
CA HIS A 22 -20.75 -0.06 22.70
C HIS A 22 -21.26 -1.38 22.13
N PHE A 23 -20.38 -2.21 21.58
CA PHE A 23 -20.74 -3.50 21.00
C PHE A 23 -19.88 -4.62 21.61
N ASP A 24 -20.48 -5.39 22.52
CA ASP A 24 -19.82 -6.49 23.26
C ASP A 24 -19.29 -7.61 22.33
N VAL A 25 -19.83 -7.72 21.10
CA VAL A 25 -19.39 -8.68 20.08
C VAL A 25 -19.18 -7.95 18.75
N GLY A 26 -17.94 -7.94 18.26
CA GLY A 26 -17.62 -7.55 16.88
C GLY A 26 -17.64 -8.78 15.98
N ALA A 27 -18.45 -8.77 14.93
CA ALA A 27 -18.49 -9.82 13.92
C ALA A 27 -18.60 -9.22 12.51
N TRP A 28 -17.92 -9.83 11.54
CA TRP A 28 -18.00 -9.44 10.13
C TRP A 28 -19.11 -10.23 9.41
N ILE A 29 -20.34 -10.25 9.92
CA ILE A 29 -21.53 -10.87 9.29
C ILE A 29 -22.81 -10.21 9.89
N SER A 30 -23.93 -10.19 9.15
CA SER A 30 -25.21 -9.52 9.50
C SER A 30 -26.19 -10.39 10.31
N ILE A 31 -26.58 -10.03 11.54
CA ILE A 31 -27.80 -10.56 12.23
C ILE A 31 -28.44 -9.57 13.26
N SER A 32 -29.78 -9.61 13.34
CA SER A 32 -30.77 -9.10 14.35
C SER A 32 -31.14 -7.59 14.41
N GLN A 33 -32.36 -7.30 14.89
CA GLN A 33 -32.93 -5.95 14.98
C GLN A 33 -32.16 -5.09 16.00
N GLY A 34 -31.50 -4.03 15.53
CA GLY A 34 -30.70 -3.10 16.35
C GLY A 34 -29.23 -3.02 15.93
N SER A 35 -28.73 -4.01 15.19
CA SER A 35 -27.36 -4.02 14.65
C SER A 35 -27.15 -2.99 13.53
N ARG A 36 -25.95 -2.43 13.43
CA ARG A 36 -25.53 -1.57 12.30
C ARG A 36 -24.55 -2.32 11.42
N ILE A 37 -24.83 -2.37 10.12
CA ILE A 37 -23.99 -3.07 9.13
C ILE A 37 -23.22 -2.02 8.31
N ILE A 38 -21.91 -2.18 8.23
CA ILE A 38 -21.07 -1.40 7.32
C ILE A 38 -20.78 -2.28 6.10
N VAL A 39 -21.24 -1.83 4.94
CA VAL A 39 -20.92 -2.49 3.66
C VAL A 39 -20.03 -1.56 2.85
N THR A 40 -18.86 -2.04 2.46
CA THR A 40 -18.00 -1.33 1.51
C THR A 40 -18.19 -1.89 0.12
N SER A 41 -18.63 -1.07 -0.85
CA SER A 41 -18.76 -1.47 -2.25
C SER A 41 -18.00 -0.53 -3.18
N ARG A 42 -17.59 -1.05 -4.33
CA ARG A 42 -17.08 -0.26 -5.46
C ARG A 42 -18.22 0.34 -6.29
N GLN A 43 -19.42 -0.27 -6.25
CA GLN A 43 -20.59 0.14 -7.02
C GLN A 43 -21.40 1.20 -6.28
N THR A 44 -21.98 2.13 -7.04
CA THR A 44 -22.93 3.13 -6.53
C THR A 44 -24.32 2.52 -6.42
N GLY A 45 -25.11 2.94 -5.43
CA GLY A 45 -26.49 2.45 -5.22
C GLY A 45 -26.59 1.16 -4.42
N VAL A 46 -25.49 0.67 -3.85
CA VAL A 46 -25.49 -0.44 -2.90
C VAL A 46 -25.72 0.11 -1.49
N GLY A 47 -26.88 -0.18 -0.90
CA GLY A 47 -27.23 0.17 0.48
C GLY A 47 -28.21 1.36 0.60
N LEU A 48 -28.92 1.42 1.73
CA LEU A 48 -29.95 2.42 2.02
C LEU A 48 -29.39 3.83 2.29
N HIS A 49 -28.19 3.92 2.88
CA HIS A 49 -27.54 5.18 3.25
C HIS A 49 -26.08 5.19 2.77
N PRO A 50 -25.83 5.37 1.46
CA PRO A 50 -24.49 5.26 0.91
C PRO A 50 -23.61 6.44 1.35
N HIS A 51 -22.50 6.14 2.04
CA HIS A 51 -21.44 7.12 2.29
C HIS A 51 -20.37 7.04 1.19
N ARG A 52 -20.33 8.05 0.32
CA ARG A 52 -19.34 8.12 -0.76
C ARG A 52 -18.04 8.73 -0.25
N LEU A 53 -16.98 7.94 -0.19
CA LEU A 53 -15.64 8.47 0.08
C LEU A 53 -15.20 9.43 -1.03
N ARG A 54 -14.73 10.61 -0.63
CA ARG A 54 -14.04 11.56 -1.50
C ARG A 54 -12.56 11.18 -1.65
N SER A 55 -11.92 11.69 -2.69
CA SER A 55 -10.47 11.68 -2.80
C SER A 55 -9.85 12.65 -1.78
N LEU A 56 -8.58 12.42 -1.46
CA LEU A 56 -7.78 13.33 -0.63
C LEU A 56 -7.54 14.63 -1.40
N ASN A 57 -7.50 15.76 -0.69
CA ASN A 57 -7.00 16.99 -1.26
C ASN A 57 -5.46 17.00 -1.30
N GLU A 58 -4.85 18.03 -1.88
CA GLU A 58 -3.39 18.13 -2.02
C GLU A 58 -2.65 18.11 -0.67
N ALA A 59 -3.17 18.84 0.33
CA ALA A 59 -2.57 18.90 1.66
C ALA A 59 -2.62 17.53 2.36
N GLU A 60 -3.78 16.86 2.33
CA GLU A 60 -3.97 15.52 2.88
C GLU A 60 -3.12 14.47 2.17
N SER A 61 -2.96 14.61 0.85
CA SER A 61 -2.12 13.71 0.04
C SER A 61 -0.66 13.83 0.42
N TRP A 62 -0.17 15.07 0.57
CA TRP A 62 1.18 15.34 1.05
C TRP A 62 1.40 14.87 2.49
N ASP A 63 0.42 15.07 3.37
CA ASP A 63 0.51 14.60 4.75
C ASP A 63 0.55 13.07 4.83
N LEU A 64 -0.25 12.37 4.03
CA LEU A 64 -0.20 10.90 3.96
C LEU A 64 1.17 10.41 3.45
N PHE A 65 1.72 11.05 2.42
CA PHE A 65 3.03 10.72 1.90
C PHE A 65 4.12 10.91 2.96
N LYS A 66 4.15 12.06 3.65
CA LYS A 66 5.10 12.32 4.74
C LYS A 66 5.00 11.28 5.86
N GLN A 67 3.79 10.88 6.24
CA GLN A 67 3.58 9.85 7.26
C GLN A 67 4.17 8.49 6.85
N LYS A 68 4.16 8.19 5.56
CA LYS A 68 4.68 6.93 5.02
C LYS A 68 6.19 6.94 4.87
N GLU A 69 6.73 8.04 4.37
CA GLU A 69 8.16 8.19 4.09
C GLU A 69 8.96 8.57 5.35
N PHE A 70 8.57 9.65 6.01
CA PHE A 70 9.31 10.21 7.13
C PHE A 70 8.75 9.75 8.48
N ARG A 71 8.53 8.44 8.66
CA ARG A 71 7.86 7.85 9.85
C ARG A 71 8.33 8.40 11.21
N ARG A 72 9.57 8.92 11.31
CA ARG A 72 10.14 9.54 12.52
C ARG A 72 11.00 10.80 12.26
N GLY A 73 10.95 11.37 11.07
CA GLY A 73 11.85 12.46 10.65
C GLY A 73 11.12 13.68 10.11
N SER A 74 11.82 14.81 10.03
CA SER A 74 11.36 15.97 9.25
C SER A 74 11.79 15.82 7.79
N CYS A 75 10.89 16.12 6.85
CA CYS A 75 11.24 16.22 5.43
C CYS A 75 12.27 17.35 5.22
N PRO A 76 13.40 17.09 4.54
CA PRO A 76 14.32 18.13 4.10
C PRO A 76 13.58 19.20 3.26
N PRO A 77 13.85 20.50 3.47
CA PRO A 77 13.17 21.58 2.75
C PRO A 77 13.24 21.46 1.22
N GLU A 78 14.35 20.96 0.70
CA GLU A 78 14.62 20.81 -0.74
C GLU A 78 13.71 19.76 -1.41
N LEU A 79 13.17 18.81 -0.63
CA LEU A 79 12.31 17.73 -1.12
C LEU A 79 10.82 18.08 -1.04
N ILE A 80 10.44 19.15 -0.33
CA ILE A 80 9.03 19.50 -0.11
C ILE A 80 8.29 19.73 -1.42
N ASP A 81 8.87 20.56 -2.31
CA ASP A 81 8.20 20.92 -3.56
C ASP A 81 8.18 19.74 -4.54
N ILE A 82 9.23 18.91 -4.55
CA ILE A 82 9.29 17.70 -5.37
C ILE A 82 8.26 16.68 -4.88
N GLY A 83 8.13 16.49 -3.58
CA GLY A 83 7.14 15.61 -2.96
C GLY A 83 5.69 16.04 -3.22
N LYS A 84 5.42 17.33 -3.12
CA LYS A 84 4.12 17.91 -3.52
C LYS A 84 3.84 17.69 -5.00
N GLN A 85 4.84 17.84 -5.87
CA GLN A 85 4.70 17.54 -7.29
C GLN A 85 4.34 16.06 -7.52
N ILE A 86 5.03 15.12 -6.87
CA ILE A 86 4.76 13.68 -6.99
C ILE A 86 3.34 13.35 -6.52
N THR A 87 2.99 13.79 -5.30
CA THR A 87 1.67 13.51 -4.70
C THR A 87 0.52 14.17 -5.43
N GLY A 88 0.72 15.38 -5.98
CA GLY A 88 -0.28 16.07 -6.79
C GLY A 88 -0.65 15.30 -8.06
N LYS A 89 0.24 14.44 -8.56
CA LYS A 89 -0.04 13.58 -9.71
C LYS A 89 -0.91 12.36 -9.35
N CYS A 90 -1.00 11.97 -8.08
CA CYS A 90 -1.77 10.81 -7.63
C CYS A 90 -3.30 11.01 -7.66
N GLY A 91 -3.80 12.20 -8.01
CA GLY A 91 -5.24 12.49 -8.05
C GLY A 91 -5.96 12.31 -6.70
N GLY A 92 -5.23 12.43 -5.59
CA GLY A 92 -5.76 12.24 -4.25
C GLY A 92 -6.11 10.79 -3.88
N LEU A 93 -5.60 9.80 -4.62
CA LEU A 93 -5.84 8.39 -4.35
C LEU A 93 -4.87 7.87 -3.27
N PRO A 94 -5.35 7.45 -2.08
CA PRO A 94 -4.47 6.99 -0.99
C PRO A 94 -3.55 5.84 -1.40
N LEU A 95 -4.05 4.85 -2.14
CA LEU A 95 -3.23 3.71 -2.55
C LEU A 95 -2.06 4.12 -3.44
N ALA A 96 -2.28 4.99 -4.43
CA ALA A 96 -1.22 5.48 -5.31
C ALA A 96 -0.13 6.23 -4.52
N ILE A 97 -0.55 7.08 -3.58
CA ILE A 97 0.36 7.84 -2.72
C ILE A 97 1.24 6.91 -1.88
N VAL A 98 0.62 5.89 -1.25
CA VAL A 98 1.32 4.93 -0.39
C VAL A 98 2.31 4.07 -1.19
N VAL A 99 1.92 3.63 -2.39
CA VAL A 99 2.78 2.85 -3.29
C VAL A 99 3.98 3.69 -3.76
N LEU A 100 3.77 4.95 -4.16
CA LEU A 100 4.87 5.83 -4.56
C LEU A 100 5.81 6.16 -3.39
N ALA A 101 5.29 6.32 -2.18
CA ALA A 101 6.15 6.47 -1.01
C ALA A 101 7.07 5.26 -0.84
N GLY A 102 6.60 4.05 -1.17
CA GLY A 102 7.41 2.83 -1.18
C GLY A 102 8.63 2.86 -2.10
N LEU A 103 8.65 3.70 -3.13
CA LEU A 103 9.82 3.86 -4.02
C LEU A 103 11.02 4.52 -3.33
N PHE A 104 10.79 5.16 -2.19
CA PHE A 104 11.80 5.91 -1.45
C PHE A 104 12.30 5.16 -0.21
N ALA A 105 11.84 3.92 0.00
CA ALA A 105 12.35 3.04 1.06
C ALA A 105 13.87 2.78 0.93
N GLU A 106 14.43 2.85 -0.29
CA GLU A 106 15.87 2.77 -0.52
C GLU A 106 16.58 4.12 -0.38
N LYS A 107 17.64 4.15 0.42
CA LYS A 107 18.47 5.34 0.65
C LYS A 107 19.52 5.52 -0.45
N MET A 108 19.10 5.99 -1.62
CA MET A 108 20.00 6.58 -2.62
C MET A 108 20.27 8.07 -2.32
N ASP A 109 21.12 8.71 -3.13
CA ASP A 109 21.28 10.17 -3.12
C ASP A 109 19.90 10.84 -3.27
N GLU A 110 19.41 11.37 -2.14
CA GLU A 110 18.00 11.66 -1.88
C GLU A 110 17.45 12.67 -2.87
N LEU A 111 18.23 13.69 -3.26
CA LEU A 111 17.74 14.73 -4.15
C LEU A 111 17.67 14.30 -5.62
N VAL A 112 18.67 13.56 -6.10
CA VAL A 112 18.72 13.11 -7.50
C VAL A 112 17.61 12.09 -7.76
N TRP A 113 17.44 11.15 -6.83
CA TRP A 113 16.42 10.12 -6.94
C TRP A 113 15.00 10.70 -6.97
N TRP A 114 14.70 11.64 -6.07
CA TRP A 114 13.39 12.31 -6.04
C TRP A 114 13.06 13.05 -7.34
N LYS A 115 14.05 13.69 -7.96
CA LYS A 115 13.86 14.35 -9.27
C LYS A 115 13.57 13.35 -10.38
N GLU A 116 14.28 12.21 -10.42
CA GLU A 116 14.04 11.18 -11.42
C GLU A 116 12.64 10.55 -11.26
N VAL A 117 12.23 10.22 -10.02
CA VAL A 117 10.89 9.70 -9.76
C VAL A 117 9.83 10.74 -10.14
N ALA A 118 9.98 12.01 -9.79
CA ALA A 118 9.03 13.07 -10.16
C ALA A 118 8.87 13.21 -11.68
N LYS A 119 9.97 13.11 -12.43
CA LYS A 119 9.97 13.12 -13.90
C LYS A 119 9.22 11.92 -14.47
N ARG A 120 9.46 10.73 -13.91
CA ARG A 120 8.86 9.46 -14.36
C ARG A 120 7.37 9.39 -14.06
N VAL A 121 6.97 9.73 -12.83
CA VAL A 121 5.56 9.88 -12.42
C VAL A 121 4.84 10.85 -13.36
N SER A 122 5.48 11.97 -13.72
CA SER A 122 4.91 12.93 -14.67
C SER A 122 4.71 12.36 -16.07
N TYR A 123 5.59 11.47 -16.54
CA TYR A 123 5.45 10.82 -17.85
C TYR A 123 4.31 9.81 -17.89
N TYR A 124 4.21 8.96 -16.87
CA TYR A 124 3.19 7.91 -16.78
C TYR A 124 1.77 8.50 -16.72
N ILE A 125 1.57 9.51 -15.87
CA ILE A 125 0.23 10.08 -15.62
C ILE A 125 -0.29 10.94 -16.78
N LEU A 126 0.56 11.28 -17.76
CA LEU A 126 0.15 11.96 -18.98
C LEU A 126 -0.39 11.02 -20.07
N LYS A 127 -0.23 9.70 -19.94
CA LYS A 127 -0.71 8.74 -20.96
C LYS A 127 -2.18 8.38 -20.81
N ASP A 128 -2.71 8.30 -19.59
CA ASP A 128 -4.14 8.14 -19.35
C ASP A 128 -4.53 8.55 -17.90
N PRO A 129 -5.29 9.64 -17.68
CA PRO A 129 -5.69 10.08 -16.36
C PRO A 129 -6.64 9.10 -15.64
N GLU A 130 -7.18 8.09 -16.32
CA GLU A 130 -7.97 7.02 -15.71
C GLU A 130 -7.13 5.78 -15.33
N GLN A 131 -5.84 5.70 -15.68
CA GLN A 131 -4.99 4.52 -15.41
C GLN A 131 -4.17 4.66 -14.13
N TYR A 132 -4.85 4.49 -13.01
CA TYR A 132 -4.27 4.26 -11.67
C TYR A 132 -3.29 3.07 -11.61
N MET A 133 -3.32 2.17 -12.61
CA MET A 133 -2.38 1.07 -12.76
C MET A 133 -0.96 1.54 -13.06
N ASP A 134 -0.77 2.72 -13.63
CA ASP A 134 0.55 3.24 -14.00
C ASP A 134 1.45 3.50 -12.77
N THR A 135 0.83 3.81 -11.63
CA THR A 135 1.55 3.97 -10.36
C THR A 135 2.08 2.64 -9.82
N LEU A 136 1.28 1.57 -9.94
CA LEU A 136 1.68 0.21 -9.55
C LEU A 136 2.71 -0.36 -10.54
N ALA A 137 2.59 -0.03 -11.82
CA ALA A 137 3.57 -0.40 -12.83
C ALA A 137 4.94 0.21 -12.51
N LEU A 138 4.98 1.48 -12.10
CA LEU A 138 6.22 2.15 -11.73
C LEU A 138 6.88 1.53 -10.49
N SER A 139 6.09 1.14 -9.48
CA SER A 139 6.64 0.45 -8.30
C SER A 139 7.22 -0.92 -8.63
N TYR A 140 6.66 -1.61 -9.62
CA TYR A 140 7.22 -2.86 -10.12
C TYR A 140 8.47 -2.64 -11.02
N GLU A 141 8.49 -1.59 -11.84
CA GLU A 141 9.65 -1.23 -12.68
C GLU A 141 10.90 -1.01 -11.82
N TYR A 142 10.75 -0.28 -10.71
CA TYR A 142 11.82 0.03 -9.77
C TYR A 142 12.05 -1.01 -8.67
N LEU A 143 11.30 -2.11 -8.66
CA LEU A 143 11.56 -3.20 -7.73
C LEU A 143 12.88 -3.90 -8.11
N PRO A 144 13.81 -4.15 -7.18
CA PRO A 144 15.01 -4.93 -7.45
C PRO A 144 14.69 -6.28 -8.09
N ASP A 145 15.50 -6.70 -9.06
CA ASP A 145 15.21 -7.90 -9.87
C ASP A 145 15.10 -9.19 -9.05
N HIS A 146 15.77 -9.26 -7.90
CA HIS A 146 15.69 -10.42 -7.00
C HIS A 146 14.36 -10.49 -6.23
N LEU A 147 13.67 -9.36 -6.04
CA LEU A 147 12.36 -9.30 -5.37
C LEU A 147 11.19 -9.54 -6.32
N LYS A 148 11.36 -9.29 -7.63
CA LYS A 148 10.30 -9.42 -8.63
C LYS A 148 9.64 -10.80 -8.64
N PRO A 149 10.38 -11.94 -8.66
CA PRO A 149 9.75 -13.27 -8.62
C PRO A 149 8.90 -13.48 -7.37
N CYS A 150 9.41 -13.06 -6.20
CA CYS A 150 8.71 -13.16 -4.92
C CYS A 150 7.41 -12.35 -4.93
N PHE A 151 7.44 -11.11 -5.45
CA PHE A 151 6.26 -10.27 -5.57
C PHE A 151 5.21 -10.85 -6.56
N LEU A 152 5.66 -11.40 -7.70
CA LEU A 152 4.74 -12.01 -8.66
C LEU A 152 4.09 -13.28 -8.13
N TYR A 153 4.76 -14.01 -7.24
CA TYR A 153 4.26 -15.25 -6.66
C TYR A 153 2.98 -15.06 -5.83
N PHE A 154 2.72 -13.85 -5.32
CA PHE A 154 1.44 -13.53 -4.67
C PHE A 154 0.24 -13.74 -5.60
N GLY A 155 0.42 -13.63 -6.92
CA GLY A 155 -0.62 -13.90 -7.91
C GLY A 155 -1.01 -15.38 -8.05
N ALA A 156 -0.26 -16.31 -7.44
CA ALA A 156 -0.61 -17.73 -7.39
C ALA A 156 -1.65 -18.05 -6.31
N PHE A 157 -1.90 -17.13 -5.37
CA PHE A 157 -2.89 -17.30 -4.30
C PHE A 157 -4.26 -16.77 -4.73
N PRO A 158 -5.36 -17.30 -4.17
CA PRO A 158 -6.69 -16.75 -4.42
C PRO A 158 -6.80 -15.27 -4.01
N GLU A 159 -7.71 -14.54 -4.65
CA GLU A 159 -8.03 -13.16 -4.27
C GLU A 159 -8.45 -13.09 -2.79
N ASP A 160 -7.96 -12.06 -2.07
CA ASP A 160 -8.18 -11.82 -0.65
C ASP A 160 -7.71 -12.93 0.32
N TYR A 161 -6.91 -13.90 -0.13
CA TYR A 161 -6.36 -14.95 0.74
C TYR A 161 -5.30 -14.39 1.71
N GLU A 162 -5.46 -14.68 3.01
CA GLU A 162 -4.44 -14.39 4.02
C GLU A 162 -3.33 -15.44 3.95
N ILE A 163 -2.16 -15.01 3.47
CA ILE A 163 -1.01 -15.91 3.25
C ILE A 163 -0.21 -16.04 4.54
N PRO A 164 -0.09 -17.26 5.11
CA PRO A 164 0.76 -17.45 6.27
C PRO A 164 2.25 -17.29 5.89
N VAL A 165 2.99 -16.52 6.68
CA VAL A 165 4.38 -16.11 6.38
C VAL A 165 5.30 -17.32 6.23
N GLN A 166 5.30 -18.23 7.21
CA GLN A 166 6.22 -19.39 7.20
C GLN A 166 6.07 -20.29 5.94
N PRO A 167 4.85 -20.70 5.54
CA PRO A 167 4.63 -21.35 4.26
C PRO A 167 5.11 -20.56 3.03
N LEU A 168 4.88 -19.25 2.99
CA LEU A 168 5.34 -18.40 1.87
C LEU A 168 6.87 -18.42 1.74
N ILE A 169 7.58 -18.29 2.86
CA ILE A 169 9.04 -18.36 2.92
C ILE A 169 9.55 -19.69 2.33
N LEU A 170 8.98 -20.81 2.78
CA LEU A 170 9.36 -22.13 2.28
C LEU A 170 9.07 -22.30 0.79
N LEU A 171 7.96 -21.75 0.29
CA LEU A 171 7.63 -21.76 -1.14
C LEU A 171 8.68 -20.99 -1.95
N TRP A 172 9.04 -19.77 -1.55
CA TRP A 172 10.05 -18.99 -2.27
C TRP A 172 11.44 -19.65 -2.28
N VAL A 173 11.84 -20.28 -1.18
CA VAL A 173 13.07 -21.06 -1.10
C VAL A 173 13.00 -22.26 -2.05
N THR A 174 11.88 -22.99 -2.06
CA THR A 174 11.68 -24.17 -2.92
C THR A 174 11.67 -23.84 -4.40
N GLU A 175 11.06 -22.72 -4.78
CA GLU A 175 11.03 -22.21 -6.16
C GLU A 175 12.39 -21.63 -6.60
N GLY A 176 13.36 -21.51 -5.69
CA GLY A 176 14.71 -21.02 -5.98
C GLY A 176 14.77 -19.51 -6.23
N PHE A 177 13.81 -18.74 -5.72
CA PHE A 177 13.80 -17.28 -5.87
C PHE A 177 14.84 -16.59 -4.99
N ILE A 178 15.21 -17.24 -3.88
CA ILE A 178 16.05 -16.66 -2.84
C ILE A 178 17.52 -16.94 -3.14
N ARG A 179 18.32 -15.88 -3.12
CA ARG A 179 19.78 -15.96 -3.27
C ARG A 179 20.41 -15.93 -1.89
N GLN A 180 21.26 -16.92 -1.61
CA GLN A 180 22.02 -16.93 -0.37
C GLN A 180 23.03 -15.78 -0.35
N SER A 181 22.99 -14.97 0.71
CA SER A 181 23.97 -13.90 0.95
C SER A 181 24.88 -14.28 2.12
N GLY A 182 26.16 -14.52 1.84
CA GLY A 182 27.15 -14.82 2.86
C GLY A 182 26.83 -16.11 3.65
N GLN A 183 26.74 -16.00 4.98
CA GLN A 183 26.47 -17.13 5.89
C GLN A 183 25.01 -17.26 6.32
N GLN A 184 24.13 -16.40 5.82
CA GLN A 184 22.72 -16.40 6.18
C GLN A 184 22.01 -17.64 5.61
N SER A 185 20.99 -18.16 6.31
CA SER A 185 20.14 -19.22 5.77
C SER A 185 19.27 -18.70 4.62
N LEU A 186 18.75 -19.60 3.79
CA LEU A 186 17.85 -19.18 2.70
C LEU A 186 16.54 -18.63 3.26
N GLU A 187 16.07 -19.17 4.38
CA GLU A 187 14.87 -18.74 5.08
C GLU A 187 15.03 -17.33 5.65
N ASP A 188 16.14 -17.04 6.31
CA ASP A 188 16.40 -15.69 6.83
C ASP A 188 16.52 -14.67 5.68
N SER A 189 17.20 -15.02 4.57
CA SER A 189 17.26 -14.14 3.39
C SER A 189 15.88 -13.95 2.73
N ALA A 190 15.00 -14.95 2.80
CA ALA A 190 13.63 -14.84 2.32
C ALA A 190 12.77 -13.92 3.21
N GLU A 191 12.98 -13.98 4.53
CA GLU A 191 12.33 -13.06 5.47
C GLU A 191 12.76 -11.61 5.19
N ASP A 192 14.05 -11.38 4.92
CA ASP A 192 14.54 -10.07 4.50
C ASP A 192 13.85 -9.59 3.22
N TYR A 193 13.66 -10.47 2.23
CA TYR A 193 12.95 -10.12 0.98
C TYR A 193 11.49 -9.74 1.25
N LEU A 194 10.82 -10.45 2.17
CA LEU A 194 9.44 -10.12 2.57
C LEU A 194 9.37 -8.77 3.27
N ILE A 195 10.31 -8.49 4.19
CA ILE A 195 10.41 -7.21 4.89
C ILE A 195 10.63 -6.08 3.89
N ASP A 196 11.50 -6.26 2.90
CA ASP A 196 11.76 -5.27 1.85
C ASP A 196 10.50 -4.96 1.03
N LEU A 197 9.71 -5.98 0.68
CA LEU A 197 8.42 -5.80 -0.01
C LEU A 197 7.39 -5.07 0.85
N ILE A 198 7.39 -5.29 2.17
CA ILE A 198 6.54 -4.59 3.14
C ILE A 198 6.96 -3.13 3.26
N ASP A 199 8.26 -2.85 3.37
CA ASP A 199 8.77 -1.49 3.50
C ASP A 199 8.55 -0.66 2.23
N ARG A 200 8.55 -1.29 1.06
CA ARG A 200 8.12 -0.71 -0.22
C ARG A 200 6.60 -0.57 -0.37
N ASN A 201 5.82 -0.87 0.67
CA ASN A 201 4.36 -0.83 0.68
C ASN A 201 3.67 -1.68 -0.41
N LEU A 202 4.34 -2.72 -0.91
CA LEU A 202 3.78 -3.63 -1.92
C LEU A 202 3.03 -4.82 -1.28
N VAL A 203 3.42 -5.17 -0.05
CA VAL A 203 2.78 -6.23 0.75
C VAL A 203 2.24 -5.63 2.04
N LEU A 204 1.00 -5.99 2.40
CA LEU A 204 0.39 -5.60 3.66
C LEU A 204 0.54 -6.74 4.67
N ALA A 205 1.23 -6.48 5.77
CA ALA A 205 1.27 -7.40 6.91
C ALA A 205 0.08 -7.13 7.86
N SER A 206 -0.72 -8.15 8.13
CA SER A 206 -1.68 -8.18 9.24
C SER A 206 -0.99 -8.74 10.50
N LYS A 207 -1.47 -8.30 11.67
CA LYS A 207 -1.10 -8.86 12.98
C LYS A 207 -2.09 -9.92 13.40
#